data_AF-A0A1I1Q6U2-F1
#
_entry.id   AF-A0A1I1Q6U2-F1
#
_cell.length_a   1.000
_cell.length_b   1.000
_cell.length_c   1.000
_cell.angle_alpha   90.00
_cell.angle_beta   90.00
_cell.angle_gamma   90.00
#
_symmetry.space_group_name_H-M   'P 1'
#
loop_
_entity.id
_entity.type
_entity.pdbx_description
1 polymer ?
#
loop_
_entity_poly.entity_id
_entity_poly.type
_entity_poly.pdbx_seq_one_letter_code
_entity_poly.pdbx_strand_id
1 'polypeptide(L)'
;MIKQLSISLTFMLSAQLLFAQKELPVIRATGKSVNIRDGNNFKKNGWTIAPEIKPDIYFTKPIPGKTKKVTFYTDIDSISFDVKTNSHFLFNIVLNNKDTALTGIMPSYDTLGILKRAGKYNYSEKRDLPAFTYQSADNPNLQALKKAFNLDSIAGGGNEASKILNLLHWIHNLVPHDGNHGNPASMNAMDMIAVCKKDQRGLNCRGLAMTLNECYLSLGIKSRYVTCMPKDSLGVDNDCHVINMVYLTQQKKWIWIDPTNDAYVMNEKGELLGIEEVRARIVNNKPLILNPEANWNHKVSYTKGYYLYSYMAKNLYLLETPLNSQFDLETRQAGKTINSVQLIPLDSKKSLDKSVSTNNTTKVTWVTYKTNNPDYFWQVP
;
A
#
# COMPACT_ATOMS: atom_id res chain seq x y z
N MET A 1 47.75 -68.29 -26.18
CA MET A 1 46.88 -67.43 -27.01
C MET A 1 46.30 -66.34 -26.13
N ILE A 2 46.70 -65.10 -26.37
CA ILE A 2 46.61 -63.95 -25.46
C ILE A 2 45.19 -63.37 -25.46
N LYS A 3 44.56 -63.22 -24.29
CA LYS A 3 43.29 -62.50 -24.13
C LYS A 3 43.58 -61.00 -24.02
N GLN A 4 43.18 -60.23 -25.03
CA GLN A 4 43.21 -58.76 -25.00
C GLN A 4 42.09 -58.24 -24.11
N LEU A 5 42.45 -57.44 -23.11
CA LEU A 5 41.56 -56.71 -22.23
C LEU A 5 41.22 -55.37 -22.91
N SER A 6 39.99 -55.21 -23.40
CA SER A 6 39.51 -53.93 -23.95
C SER A 6 38.86 -53.12 -22.83
N ILE A 7 39.48 -52.02 -22.44
CA ILE A 7 38.96 -51.03 -21.49
C ILE A 7 38.04 -50.09 -22.29
N SER A 8 36.72 -50.21 -22.10
CA SER A 8 35.76 -49.24 -22.61
C SER A 8 35.75 -48.02 -21.69
N LEU A 9 36.32 -46.91 -22.16
CA LEU A 9 36.27 -45.60 -21.52
C LEU A 9 34.94 -44.92 -21.87
N THR A 10 33.95 -45.02 -20.99
CA THR A 10 32.65 -44.36 -21.15
C THR A 10 32.79 -42.86 -20.89
N PHE A 11 32.88 -42.06 -21.95
CA PHE A 11 32.81 -40.59 -21.87
C PHE A 11 31.35 -40.20 -21.56
N MET A 12 31.04 -39.90 -20.29
CA MET A 12 29.78 -39.25 -19.93
C MET A 12 29.81 -37.81 -20.46
N LEU A 13 29.24 -37.61 -21.65
CA LEU A 13 28.94 -36.29 -22.18
C LEU A 13 27.79 -35.69 -21.34
N SER A 14 28.14 -34.90 -20.34
CA SER A 14 27.18 -34.09 -19.60
C SER A 14 26.65 -33.00 -20.53
N ALA A 15 25.47 -33.22 -21.11
CA ALA A 15 24.73 -32.19 -21.81
C ALA A 15 24.28 -31.13 -20.78
N GLN A 16 25.11 -30.12 -20.57
CA GLN A 16 24.68 -28.89 -19.91
C GLN A 16 23.68 -28.19 -20.83
N LEU A 17 22.40 -28.29 -20.49
CA LEU A 17 21.36 -27.45 -21.05
C LEU A 17 21.62 -26.01 -20.62
N LEU A 18 22.35 -25.26 -21.44
CA LEU A 18 22.39 -23.80 -21.38
C LEU A 18 20.99 -23.30 -21.75
N PHE A 19 20.15 -23.03 -20.75
CA PHE A 19 18.98 -22.20 -20.96
C PHE A 19 19.48 -20.80 -21.33
N ALA A 20 19.36 -20.42 -22.60
CA ALA A 20 19.60 -19.05 -23.04
C ALA A 20 18.64 -18.13 -22.27
N GLN A 21 19.17 -17.30 -21.37
CA GLN A 21 18.43 -16.21 -20.77
C GLN A 21 18.06 -15.25 -21.91
N LYS A 22 16.77 -15.12 -22.20
CA LYS A 22 16.29 -14.28 -23.30
C LYS A 22 16.75 -12.84 -23.05
N GLU A 23 17.67 -12.35 -23.88
CA GLU A 23 18.21 -11.00 -23.73
C GLU A 23 17.09 -9.96 -23.84
N LEU A 24 17.12 -8.97 -22.94
CA LEU A 24 16.18 -7.86 -22.98
C LEU A 24 16.45 -7.01 -24.23
N PRO A 25 15.40 -6.50 -24.91
CA PRO A 25 15.58 -5.52 -25.98
C PRO A 25 16.40 -4.32 -25.51
N VAL A 26 17.19 -3.72 -26.40
CA VAL A 26 18.10 -2.62 -26.06
C VAL A 26 17.95 -1.47 -27.05
N ILE A 27 17.96 -0.24 -26.53
CA ILE A 27 18.17 0.98 -27.31
C ILE A 27 19.31 1.80 -26.68
N ARG A 28 19.97 2.64 -27.47
CA ARG A 28 21.09 3.47 -27.00
C ARG A 28 20.70 4.94 -26.92
N ALA A 29 21.42 5.71 -26.10
CA ALA A 29 21.28 7.16 -25.99
C ALA A 29 22.61 7.83 -25.64
N THR A 30 22.84 9.07 -26.09
CA THR A 30 23.88 9.94 -25.52
C THR A 30 23.28 11.00 -24.58
N GLY A 31 22.05 11.44 -24.87
CA GLY A 31 21.28 12.35 -24.03
C GLY A 31 20.39 11.60 -23.02
N LYS A 32 20.12 12.21 -21.86
CA LYS A 32 19.17 11.67 -20.88
C LYS A 32 17.70 11.82 -21.30
N SER A 33 17.39 12.67 -22.28
CA SER A 33 16.01 12.97 -22.64
C SER A 33 15.46 11.98 -23.66
N VAL A 34 14.22 11.56 -23.46
CA VAL A 34 13.52 10.61 -24.33
C VAL A 34 12.16 11.18 -24.71
N ASN A 35 11.86 11.16 -26.01
CA ASN A 35 10.51 11.45 -26.49
C ASN A 35 9.68 10.17 -26.43
N ILE A 36 8.39 10.30 -26.09
CA ILE A 36 7.48 9.15 -26.03
C ILE A 36 6.27 9.40 -26.92
N ARG A 37 6.00 8.47 -27.84
CA ARG A 37 4.71 8.38 -28.54
C ARG A 37 3.86 7.33 -27.85
N ASP A 38 2.81 7.78 -27.17
CA ASP A 38 1.87 6.95 -26.45
C ASP A 38 0.52 6.96 -27.18
N GLY A 39 0.36 6.00 -28.10
CA GLY A 39 -0.74 6.02 -29.07
C GLY A 39 -0.70 7.29 -29.92
N ASN A 40 -1.77 8.08 -29.88
CA ASN A 40 -1.87 9.34 -30.62
C ASN A 40 -1.19 10.52 -29.89
N ASN A 41 -0.77 10.34 -28.63
CA ASN A 41 -0.16 11.40 -27.85
C ASN A 41 1.37 11.38 -28.01
N PHE A 42 1.95 12.47 -28.50
CA PHE A 42 3.40 12.63 -28.58
C PHE A 42 3.90 13.57 -27.49
N LYS A 43 4.78 13.06 -26.63
CA LYS A 43 5.42 13.79 -25.54
C LYS A 43 6.87 14.06 -25.90
N LYS A 44 7.17 15.30 -26.31
CA LYS A 44 8.55 15.74 -26.50
C LYS A 44 9.22 15.85 -25.13
N ASN A 45 10.42 15.27 -24.98
CA ASN A 45 11.17 15.17 -23.73
C ASN A 45 10.32 14.62 -22.57
N GLY A 46 9.41 13.69 -22.89
CA GLY A 46 8.41 13.16 -21.95
C GLY A 46 8.96 12.20 -20.89
N TRP A 47 10.25 11.88 -20.96
CA TRP A 47 10.93 10.97 -20.05
C TRP A 47 12.41 11.32 -19.91
N THR A 48 12.98 11.00 -18.75
CA THR A 48 14.40 11.19 -18.46
C THR A 48 14.98 9.85 -18.02
N ILE A 49 16.05 9.40 -18.67
CA ILE A 49 16.72 8.14 -18.37
C ILE A 49 17.34 8.21 -16.96
N ALA A 50 16.94 7.30 -16.08
CA ALA A 50 17.40 7.20 -14.70
C ALA A 50 17.98 5.81 -14.39
N PRO A 51 19.28 5.56 -14.68
CA PRO A 51 19.93 4.26 -14.43
C PRO A 51 19.90 3.79 -12.97
N GLU A 52 19.73 4.73 -12.04
CA GLU A 52 19.60 4.51 -10.60
C GLU A 52 18.23 3.92 -10.18
N ILE A 53 17.20 4.03 -11.03
CA ILE A 53 15.85 3.49 -10.77
C ILE A 53 15.72 2.14 -11.50
N LYS A 54 15.44 1.06 -10.76
CA LYS A 54 15.45 -0.31 -11.31
C LYS A 54 14.21 -1.14 -10.89
N PRO A 55 13.24 -1.41 -11.79
CA PRO A 55 13.08 -0.79 -13.10
C PRO A 55 12.51 0.64 -12.99
N ASP A 56 12.89 1.51 -13.92
CA ASP A 56 12.26 2.81 -14.15
C ASP A 56 10.99 2.62 -15.01
N ILE A 57 9.80 2.82 -14.43
CA ILE A 57 8.53 2.36 -15.03
C ILE A 57 7.74 3.51 -15.66
N TYR A 58 7.57 3.45 -16.98
CA TYR A 58 6.62 4.29 -17.70
C TYR A 58 5.20 3.71 -17.64
N PHE A 59 4.29 4.46 -17.02
CA PHE A 59 2.88 4.11 -16.95
C PHE A 59 2.08 4.69 -18.12
N THR A 60 1.26 3.84 -18.75
CA THR A 60 0.50 4.21 -19.95
C THR A 60 -0.97 3.80 -19.85
N LYS A 61 -1.92 4.68 -20.17
CA LYS A 61 -3.36 4.36 -20.02
C LYS A 61 -3.85 3.36 -21.07
N PRO A 62 -4.21 2.11 -20.73
CA PRO A 62 -4.64 1.14 -21.73
C PRO A 62 -6.00 1.53 -22.33
N ILE A 63 -6.29 1.03 -23.52
CA ILE A 63 -7.61 1.13 -24.14
C ILE A 63 -8.29 -0.24 -24.00
N PRO A 64 -9.42 -0.37 -23.28
CA PRO A 64 -10.08 -1.66 -23.08
C PRO A 64 -10.39 -2.35 -24.42
N GLY A 65 -10.02 -3.63 -24.53
CA GLY A 65 -10.24 -4.44 -25.74
C GLY A 65 -9.42 -4.01 -26.96
N LYS A 66 -8.50 -3.05 -26.85
CA LYS A 66 -7.64 -2.60 -27.94
C LYS A 66 -6.17 -2.67 -27.57
N THR A 67 -5.34 -2.72 -28.60
CA THR A 67 -3.89 -2.61 -28.51
C THR A 67 -3.49 -1.17 -28.79
N LYS A 68 -2.55 -0.63 -28.02
CA LYS A 68 -1.98 0.70 -28.22
C LYS A 68 -0.47 0.60 -28.34
N LYS A 69 0.07 1.17 -29.42
CA LYS A 69 1.52 1.23 -29.61
C LYS A 69 2.14 2.32 -28.73
N VAL A 70 3.16 1.97 -27.97
CA VAL A 70 3.99 2.90 -27.19
C VAL A 70 5.41 2.84 -27.73
N THR A 71 5.97 3.98 -28.13
CA THR A 71 7.30 4.10 -28.72
C THR A 71 8.16 5.07 -27.94
N PHE A 72 9.37 4.63 -27.59
CA PHE A 72 10.41 5.44 -26.97
C PHE A 72 11.40 5.86 -28.05
N TYR A 73 11.74 7.14 -28.11
CA TYR A 73 12.74 7.69 -29.03
C TYR A 73 13.84 8.36 -28.21
N THR A 74 15.05 7.85 -28.32
CA THR A 74 16.25 8.52 -27.84
C THR A 74 16.81 9.41 -28.94
N ASP A 75 17.96 10.01 -28.70
CA ASP A 75 18.76 10.71 -29.70
C ASP A 75 19.48 9.79 -30.70
N ILE A 76 19.47 8.47 -30.47
CA ILE A 76 20.13 7.47 -31.33
C ILE A 76 19.10 6.53 -31.99
N ASP A 77 18.25 5.90 -31.19
CA ASP A 77 17.43 4.76 -31.58
C ASP A 77 15.96 4.94 -31.15
N SER A 78 15.12 3.98 -31.53
CA SER A 78 13.77 3.87 -31.00
C SER A 78 13.33 2.42 -30.81
N ILE A 79 12.39 2.20 -29.90
CA ILE A 79 11.76 0.90 -29.66
C ILE A 79 10.27 1.06 -29.44
N SER A 80 9.49 0.11 -29.95
CA SER A 80 8.02 0.13 -29.87
C SER A 80 7.47 -1.15 -29.24
N PHE A 81 6.40 -0.98 -28.47
CA PHE A 81 5.69 -2.08 -27.82
C PHE A 81 4.19 -1.95 -28.05
N ASP A 82 3.54 -3.08 -28.32
CA ASP A 82 2.09 -3.19 -28.46
C ASP A 82 1.46 -3.46 -27.09
N VAL A 83 1.02 -2.39 -26.42
CA VAL A 83 0.50 -2.42 -25.05
C VAL A 83 -1.00 -2.70 -25.01
N LYS A 84 -1.40 -3.69 -24.23
CA LYS A 84 -2.79 -4.05 -23.87
C LYS A 84 -3.00 -3.86 -22.36
N THR A 85 -4.23 -4.03 -21.88
CA THR A 85 -4.62 -3.84 -20.46
C THR A 85 -3.75 -4.57 -19.43
N ASN A 86 -3.12 -5.70 -19.81
CA ASN A 86 -2.29 -6.53 -18.92
C ASN A 86 -0.86 -6.74 -19.46
N SER A 87 -0.39 -5.89 -20.37
CA SER A 87 0.95 -6.04 -20.94
C SER A 87 2.03 -5.59 -19.95
N HIS A 88 3.14 -6.30 -19.90
CA HIS A 88 4.34 -5.89 -19.17
C HIS A 88 5.53 -6.05 -20.09
N PHE A 89 6.36 -5.01 -20.18
CA PHE A 89 7.57 -5.02 -21.01
C PHE A 89 8.75 -4.52 -20.19
N LEU A 90 9.91 -5.15 -20.39
CA LEU A 90 11.21 -4.69 -19.89
C LEU A 90 12.17 -4.54 -21.07
N PHE A 91 12.99 -3.52 -21.02
CA PHE A 91 14.05 -3.26 -21.99
C PHE A 91 15.15 -2.40 -21.36
N ASN A 92 16.32 -2.38 -21.97
CA ASN A 92 17.45 -1.60 -21.51
C ASN A 92 17.62 -0.34 -22.37
N ILE A 93 17.86 0.80 -21.70
CA ILE A 93 18.39 2.01 -22.34
C ILE A 93 19.83 2.18 -21.91
N VAL A 94 20.77 2.03 -22.85
CA VAL A 94 22.20 2.20 -22.61
C VAL A 94 22.59 3.65 -22.88
N LEU A 95 22.88 4.39 -21.81
CA LEU A 95 23.30 5.78 -21.83
C LEU A 95 24.83 5.89 -21.91
N ASN A 96 25.31 6.65 -22.89
CA ASN A 96 26.74 6.90 -23.12
C ASN A 96 27.59 5.63 -23.21
N ASN A 97 27.01 4.54 -23.74
CA ASN A 97 27.64 3.20 -23.83
C ASN A 97 28.18 2.65 -22.49
N LYS A 98 27.70 3.18 -21.37
CA LYS A 98 28.23 2.87 -20.04
C LYS A 98 27.11 2.51 -19.07
N ASP A 99 26.25 3.47 -18.78
CA ASP A 99 25.20 3.30 -17.78
C ASP A 99 24.00 2.63 -18.43
N THR A 100 23.42 1.61 -17.77
CA THR A 100 22.25 0.91 -18.27
C THR A 100 21.07 1.17 -17.36
N ALA A 101 20.02 1.79 -17.91
CA ALA A 101 18.72 1.90 -17.24
C ALA A 101 17.85 0.71 -17.62
N LEU A 102 17.42 -0.04 -16.62
CA LEU A 102 16.38 -1.06 -16.78
C LEU A 102 15.02 -0.35 -16.79
N THR A 103 14.36 -0.31 -17.94
CA THR A 103 13.10 0.43 -18.12
C THR A 103 11.92 -0.53 -18.29
N GLY A 104 10.80 -0.18 -17.68
CA GLY A 104 9.55 -0.93 -17.77
C GLY A 104 8.42 -0.13 -18.42
N ILE A 105 7.50 -0.82 -19.10
CA ILE A 105 6.22 -0.24 -19.54
C ILE A 105 5.09 -1.02 -18.89
N MET A 106 4.20 -0.29 -18.20
CA MET A 106 3.05 -0.87 -17.51
C MET A 106 1.76 -0.07 -17.79
N PRO A 107 0.63 -0.75 -18.03
CA PRO A 107 -0.68 -0.10 -18.08
C PRO A 107 -0.98 0.63 -16.77
N SER A 108 -1.29 1.93 -16.85
CA SER A 108 -1.93 2.62 -15.73
C SER A 108 -3.36 2.14 -15.65
N TYR A 109 -3.70 1.35 -14.64
CA TYR A 109 -5.09 1.00 -14.38
C TYR A 109 -5.91 2.30 -14.19
N ASP A 110 -7.12 2.36 -14.77
CA ASP A 110 -8.08 3.41 -14.43
C ASP A 110 -8.65 3.11 -13.03
N THR A 111 -7.78 3.20 -12.03
CA THR A 111 -8.09 2.90 -10.63
C THR A 111 -9.18 3.82 -10.12
N LEU A 112 -9.14 5.09 -10.50
CA LEU A 112 -10.20 6.06 -10.23
C LEU A 112 -11.54 5.64 -10.84
N GLY A 113 -11.58 5.23 -12.11
CA GLY A 113 -12.80 4.73 -12.74
C GLY A 113 -13.29 3.42 -12.14
N ILE A 114 -12.37 2.51 -11.75
CA ILE A 114 -12.70 1.29 -11.02
C ILE A 114 -13.37 1.63 -9.68
N LEU A 115 -12.77 2.53 -8.90
CA LEU A 115 -13.31 2.95 -7.61
C LEU A 115 -14.68 3.62 -7.76
N LYS A 116 -14.85 4.48 -8.79
CA LYS A 116 -16.13 5.12 -9.10
C LYS A 116 -17.24 4.11 -9.40
N ARG A 117 -16.94 3.03 -10.14
CA ARG A 117 -17.92 1.94 -10.37
C ARG A 117 -18.21 1.13 -9.11
N ALA A 118 -17.25 1.06 -8.20
CA ALA A 118 -17.36 0.36 -6.91
C ALA A 118 -18.09 1.17 -5.82
N GLY A 119 -18.79 2.25 -6.17
CA GLY A 119 -19.45 3.13 -5.18
C GLY A 119 -20.57 2.49 -4.37
N LYS A 120 -21.19 1.41 -4.87
CA LYS A 120 -22.38 0.80 -4.24
C LYS A 120 -22.04 -0.29 -3.22
N TYR A 121 -22.67 -0.18 -2.07
CA TYR A 121 -22.75 -1.17 -0.99
C TYR A 121 -24.21 -1.61 -0.79
N ASN A 122 -24.46 -2.58 0.08
CA ASN A 122 -25.80 -3.07 0.40
C ASN A 122 -26.12 -2.86 1.89
N TYR A 123 -26.85 -1.79 2.17
CA TYR A 123 -27.32 -1.38 3.50
C TYR A 123 -28.38 -2.31 4.10
N SER A 124 -29.03 -3.16 3.28
CA SER A 124 -30.04 -4.10 3.76
C SER A 124 -29.46 -5.47 4.13
N GLU A 125 -28.14 -5.65 4.07
CA GLU A 125 -27.46 -6.85 4.51
C GLU A 125 -27.47 -6.91 6.05
N LYS A 126 -27.89 -8.04 6.62
CA LYS A 126 -28.19 -8.18 8.07
C LYS A 126 -27.53 -9.41 8.71
N ARG A 127 -26.42 -9.90 8.16
CA ARG A 127 -25.66 -11.00 8.76
C ARG A 127 -25.21 -10.58 10.15
N ASP A 128 -25.28 -11.55 11.05
CA ASP A 128 -24.72 -11.40 12.38
C ASP A 128 -23.19 -11.39 12.31
N LEU A 129 -22.60 -10.30 12.80
CA LEU A 129 -21.17 -10.02 12.71
C LEU A 129 -20.67 -9.56 14.09
N PRO A 130 -19.45 -9.94 14.52
CA PRO A 130 -18.96 -9.56 15.84
C PRO A 130 -18.86 -8.05 16.03
N ALA A 131 -19.05 -7.56 17.26
CA ALA A 131 -18.87 -6.16 17.57
C ALA A 131 -17.39 -5.74 17.52
N PHE A 132 -17.12 -4.49 17.12
CA PHE A 132 -15.79 -3.90 17.30
C PHE A 132 -15.51 -3.66 18.79
N THR A 133 -14.27 -3.89 19.21
CA THR A 133 -13.80 -3.56 20.56
C THR A 133 -12.57 -2.68 20.53
N TYR A 134 -12.41 -1.87 21.58
CA TYR A 134 -11.27 -0.96 21.75
C TYR A 134 -10.73 -1.13 23.16
N GLN A 135 -9.46 -1.51 23.28
CA GLN A 135 -8.82 -1.72 24.57
C GLN A 135 -8.87 -0.44 25.42
N SER A 136 -9.15 -0.58 26.72
CA SER A 136 -9.14 0.57 27.64
C SER A 136 -7.72 1.13 27.76
N ALA A 137 -7.62 2.47 27.86
CA ALA A 137 -6.37 3.15 28.18
C ALA A 137 -5.78 2.69 29.53
N ASP A 138 -6.59 2.14 30.43
CA ASP A 138 -6.15 1.59 31.72
C ASP A 138 -5.33 0.30 31.59
N ASN A 139 -5.23 -0.28 30.39
CA ASN A 139 -4.40 -1.45 30.17
C ASN A 139 -2.93 -1.14 30.54
N PRO A 140 -2.25 -2.00 31.33
CA PRO A 140 -0.89 -1.73 31.79
C PRO A 140 0.13 -1.49 30.67
N ASN A 141 0.02 -2.18 29.54
CA ASN A 141 0.93 -1.99 28.40
C ASN A 141 0.71 -0.63 27.72
N LEU A 142 -0.55 -0.21 27.60
CA LEU A 142 -0.89 1.10 27.06
C LEU A 142 -0.45 2.23 28.02
N GLN A 143 -0.63 2.07 29.33
CA GLN A 143 -0.09 3.01 30.33
C GLN A 143 1.44 3.09 30.28
N ALA A 144 2.12 1.94 30.12
CA ALA A 144 3.56 1.90 29.95
C ALA A 144 4.01 2.62 28.67
N LEU A 145 3.34 2.38 27.54
CA LEU A 145 3.58 3.07 26.26
C LEU A 145 3.42 4.59 26.41
N LYS A 146 2.30 5.01 26.99
CA LYS A 146 1.99 6.41 27.26
C LYS A 146 3.08 7.09 28.08
N LYS A 147 3.51 6.44 29.17
CA LYS A 147 4.55 6.95 30.06
C LYS A 147 5.93 6.98 29.39
N ALA A 148 6.30 5.91 28.68
CA ALA A 148 7.63 5.76 28.07
C ALA A 148 7.92 6.86 27.03
N PHE A 149 6.92 7.28 26.27
CA PHE A 149 7.08 8.31 25.25
C PHE A 149 6.52 9.67 25.65
N ASN A 150 6.02 9.83 26.88
CA ASN A 150 5.38 11.06 27.35
C ASN A 150 4.26 11.56 26.40
N LEU A 151 3.36 10.64 26.02
CA LEU A 151 2.39 10.89 24.95
C LEU A 151 1.39 12.02 25.26
N ASP A 152 1.10 12.31 26.54
CA ASP A 152 0.29 13.48 26.91
C ASP A 152 0.95 14.79 26.43
N SER A 153 2.28 14.89 26.57
CA SER A 153 3.02 16.07 26.16
C SER A 153 3.09 16.21 24.65
N ILE A 154 3.22 15.09 23.93
CA ILE A 154 3.23 15.08 22.46
C ILE A 154 1.85 15.47 21.92
N ALA A 155 0.78 14.88 22.47
CA ALA A 155 -0.59 15.25 22.10
C ALA A 155 -0.88 16.72 22.43
N GLY A 156 -0.36 17.23 23.55
CA GLY A 156 -0.49 18.62 23.98
C GLY A 156 -1.87 18.95 24.57
N GLY A 157 -2.06 20.22 24.93
CA GLY A 157 -3.27 20.72 25.61
C GLY A 157 -4.41 21.18 24.70
N GLY A 158 -4.29 21.02 23.38
CA GLY A 158 -5.26 21.51 22.41
C GLY A 158 -6.59 20.73 22.37
N ASN A 159 -7.42 21.04 21.37
CA ASN A 159 -8.65 20.29 21.12
C ASN A 159 -8.36 18.84 20.64
N GLU A 160 -9.39 18.02 20.60
CA GLU A 160 -9.29 16.59 20.22
C GLU A 160 -8.60 16.39 18.86
N ALA A 161 -8.98 17.17 17.84
CA ALA A 161 -8.38 17.09 16.52
C ALA A 161 -6.89 17.46 16.55
N SER A 162 -6.50 18.53 17.24
CA SER A 162 -5.10 18.92 17.38
C SER A 162 -4.27 17.86 18.08
N LYS A 163 -4.80 17.22 19.14
CA LYS A 163 -4.12 16.11 19.83
C LYS A 163 -3.86 14.93 18.89
N ILE A 164 -4.85 14.59 18.08
CA ILE A 164 -4.75 13.49 17.10
C ILE A 164 -3.69 13.80 16.04
N LEU A 165 -3.72 15.01 15.50
CA LEU A 165 -2.78 15.45 14.47
C LEU A 165 -1.35 15.59 15.00
N ASN A 166 -1.16 16.05 16.24
CA ASN A 166 0.17 16.11 16.86
C ASN A 166 0.82 14.73 16.97
N LEU A 167 0.06 13.69 17.34
CA LEU A 167 0.55 12.31 17.35
C LEU A 167 0.85 11.77 15.95
N LEU A 168 0.02 12.11 14.96
CA LEU A 168 0.26 11.79 13.55
C LEU A 168 1.63 12.33 13.11
N HIS A 169 1.82 13.65 13.27
CA HIS A 169 3.07 14.33 12.92
C HIS A 169 4.26 13.74 13.68
N TRP A 170 4.09 13.43 14.97
CA TRP A 170 5.16 12.84 15.77
C TRP A 170 5.57 11.46 15.28
N ILE A 171 4.64 10.52 15.06
CA ILE A 171 4.98 9.19 14.56
C ILE A 171 5.60 9.27 13.17
N HIS A 172 5.04 10.10 12.28
CA HIS A 172 5.58 10.33 10.94
C HIS A 172 7.05 10.79 10.97
N ASN A 173 7.39 11.68 11.90
CA ASN A 173 8.75 12.19 12.04
C ASN A 173 9.69 11.26 12.81
N LEU A 174 9.16 10.49 13.75
CA LEU A 174 9.95 9.60 14.61
C LEU A 174 10.38 8.33 13.89
N VAL A 175 9.50 7.73 13.09
CA VAL A 175 9.74 6.44 12.44
C VAL A 175 9.65 6.60 10.91
N PRO A 176 10.78 6.46 10.19
CA PRO A 176 10.77 6.52 8.73
C PRO A 176 9.89 5.42 8.13
N HIS A 177 9.19 5.74 7.04
CA HIS A 177 8.52 4.74 6.23
C HIS A 177 9.53 3.98 5.36
N ASP A 178 9.45 2.66 5.40
CA ASP A 178 10.22 1.70 4.62
C ASP A 178 9.31 0.57 4.13
N GLY A 179 8.80 0.73 2.89
CA GLY A 179 7.96 -0.28 2.24
C GLY A 179 8.75 -1.46 1.66
N ASN A 180 10.08 -1.42 1.64
CA ASN A 180 10.92 -2.46 1.04
C ASN A 180 11.25 -3.60 2.02
N HIS A 181 11.02 -3.38 3.32
CA HIS A 181 11.32 -4.35 4.36
C HIS A 181 10.09 -4.68 5.21
N GLY A 182 10.05 -5.92 5.72
CA GLY A 182 9.01 -6.37 6.64
C GLY A 182 9.17 -5.76 8.05
N ASN A 183 8.08 -5.64 8.79
CA ASN A 183 8.10 -5.14 10.17
C ASN A 183 8.84 -6.10 11.14
N PRO A 184 9.27 -5.62 12.32
CA PRO A 184 9.82 -6.47 13.37
C PRO A 184 8.86 -7.59 13.80
N ALA A 185 9.41 -8.67 14.38
CA ALA A 185 8.62 -9.82 14.82
C ALA A 185 7.63 -9.46 15.95
N SER A 186 8.05 -8.58 16.87
CA SER A 186 7.16 -7.94 17.82
C SER A 186 6.55 -6.70 17.19
N MET A 187 5.23 -6.71 17.09
CA MET A 187 4.43 -5.72 16.38
C MET A 187 3.58 -4.87 17.35
N ASN A 188 4.12 -4.56 18.53
CA ASN A 188 3.60 -3.47 19.37
C ASN A 188 4.43 -2.19 19.21
N ALA A 189 3.84 -1.05 19.56
CA ALA A 189 4.45 0.27 19.37
C ALA A 189 5.79 0.42 20.12
N MET A 190 5.89 -0.08 21.35
CA MET A 190 7.10 -0.02 22.17
C MET A 190 8.28 -0.67 21.44
N ASP A 191 8.10 -1.93 21.04
CA ASP A 191 9.16 -2.72 20.42
C ASP A 191 9.48 -2.25 19.00
N MET A 192 8.47 -1.89 18.21
CA MET A 192 8.68 -1.40 16.86
C MET A 192 9.47 -0.08 16.86
N ILE A 193 9.15 0.87 17.73
CA ILE A 193 9.91 2.12 17.87
C ILE A 193 11.34 1.83 18.36
N ALA A 194 11.50 0.93 19.35
CA ALA A 194 12.81 0.57 19.88
C ALA A 194 13.73 -0.05 18.80
N VAL A 195 13.20 -0.97 17.98
CA VAL A 195 13.93 -1.58 16.86
C VAL A 195 14.29 -0.55 15.80
N CYS A 196 13.37 0.35 15.41
CA CYS A 196 13.67 1.39 14.43
C CYS A 196 14.80 2.31 14.90
N LYS A 197 14.80 2.68 16.18
CA LYS A 197 15.87 3.50 16.78
C LYS A 197 17.20 2.75 16.85
N LYS A 198 17.18 1.49 17.28
CA LYS A 198 18.39 0.67 17.46
C LYS A 198 19.07 0.35 16.13
N ASP A 199 18.28 -0.08 15.15
CA ASP A 199 18.79 -0.64 13.90
C ASP A 199 18.79 0.39 12.76
N GLN A 200 18.44 1.65 13.05
CA GLN A 200 18.36 2.76 12.09
C GLN A 200 17.54 2.42 10.84
N ARG A 201 16.36 1.80 11.06
CA ARG A 201 15.47 1.31 10.00
C ARG A 201 14.08 1.90 10.11
N GLY A 202 13.28 1.70 9.06
CA GLY A 202 11.88 2.09 9.02
C GLY A 202 10.90 0.93 9.21
N LEU A 203 9.61 1.30 9.22
CA LEU A 203 8.46 0.40 9.18
C LEU A 203 7.69 0.60 7.87
N ASN A 204 7.02 -0.44 7.39
CA ASN A 204 6.07 -0.28 6.30
C ASN A 204 4.78 0.42 6.79
N CYS A 205 3.88 0.77 5.87
CA CYS A 205 2.63 1.47 6.17
C CYS A 205 1.81 0.80 7.29
N ARG A 206 1.80 -0.54 7.32
CA ARG A 206 1.10 -1.32 8.33
C ARG A 206 1.72 -1.18 9.73
N GLY A 207 3.05 -1.20 9.82
CA GLY A 207 3.77 -1.00 11.09
C GLY A 207 3.53 0.40 11.64
N LEU A 208 3.62 1.43 10.79
CA LEU A 208 3.34 2.82 11.17
C LEU A 208 1.91 3.00 11.69
N ALA A 209 0.92 2.49 10.95
CA ALA A 209 -0.48 2.59 11.34
C ALA A 209 -0.77 1.85 12.66
N MET A 210 -0.13 0.71 12.90
CA MET A 210 -0.24 -0.01 14.17
C MET A 210 0.41 0.74 15.33
N THR A 211 1.63 1.24 15.16
CA THR A 211 2.30 2.06 16.19
C THR A 211 1.43 3.25 16.58
N LEU A 212 0.95 4.02 15.59
CA LEU A 212 0.09 5.17 15.84
C LEU A 212 -1.25 4.77 16.48
N ASN A 213 -1.83 3.64 16.08
CA ASN A 213 -3.07 3.12 16.67
C ASN A 213 -2.93 2.88 18.18
N GLU A 214 -1.85 2.24 18.61
CA GLU A 214 -1.62 1.98 20.04
C GLU A 214 -1.36 3.27 20.83
N CYS A 215 -0.66 4.24 20.23
CA CYS A 215 -0.51 5.56 20.84
C CYS A 215 -1.88 6.24 21.08
N TYR A 216 -2.81 6.18 20.12
CA TYR A 216 -4.17 6.68 20.31
C TYR A 216 -4.92 5.95 21.43
N LEU A 217 -4.90 4.62 21.43
CA LEU A 217 -5.57 3.81 22.45
C LEU A 217 -5.03 4.13 23.86
N SER A 218 -3.73 4.41 23.99
CA SER A 218 -3.11 4.76 25.27
C SER A 218 -3.59 6.09 25.86
N LEU A 219 -4.11 6.99 25.02
CA LEU A 219 -4.72 8.26 25.44
C LEU A 219 -6.26 8.16 25.52
N GLY A 220 -6.83 6.96 25.40
CA GLY A 220 -8.28 6.76 25.39
C GLY A 220 -8.97 7.17 24.08
N ILE A 221 -8.19 7.49 23.04
CA ILE A 221 -8.70 7.87 21.72
C ILE A 221 -9.04 6.59 20.96
N LYS A 222 -10.31 6.45 20.56
CA LYS A 222 -10.78 5.28 19.83
C LYS A 222 -10.25 5.32 18.39
N SER A 223 -9.48 4.31 18.01
CA SER A 223 -8.85 4.20 16.69
C SER A 223 -8.85 2.74 16.22
N ARG A 224 -8.86 2.54 14.90
CA ARG A 224 -8.56 1.28 14.21
C ARG A 224 -7.64 1.57 13.04
N TYR A 225 -6.70 0.68 12.73
CA TYR A 225 -6.03 0.72 11.43
C TYR A 225 -6.88 0.02 10.37
N VAL A 226 -6.88 0.55 9.16
CA VAL A 226 -7.66 0.06 8.02
C VAL A 226 -6.71 -0.24 6.87
N THR A 227 -6.67 -1.50 6.47
CA THR A 227 -6.00 -1.94 5.26
C THR A 227 -6.87 -1.57 4.06
N CYS A 228 -6.37 -0.66 3.24
CA CYS A 228 -6.94 -0.18 2.01
C CYS A 228 -6.33 -0.98 0.84
N MET A 229 -7.15 -1.77 0.16
CA MET A 229 -6.71 -2.70 -0.88
C MET A 229 -7.25 -2.35 -2.28
N PRO A 230 -6.47 -2.66 -3.33
CA PRO A 230 -6.91 -2.50 -4.71
C PRO A 230 -7.94 -3.52 -5.16
N LYS A 231 -8.48 -3.30 -6.36
CA LYS A 231 -9.18 -4.34 -7.11
C LYS A 231 -8.16 -5.30 -7.71
N ASP A 232 -7.66 -6.22 -6.89
CA ASP A 232 -6.78 -7.28 -7.38
C ASP A 232 -7.59 -8.39 -8.07
N SER A 233 -7.86 -8.20 -9.36
CA SER A 233 -8.62 -9.17 -10.16
C SER A 233 -7.79 -10.39 -10.58
N LEU A 234 -6.47 -10.34 -10.40
CA LEU A 234 -5.54 -11.35 -10.90
C LEU A 234 -4.75 -12.05 -9.79
N GLY A 235 -4.88 -11.62 -8.53
CA GLY A 235 -4.16 -12.21 -7.39
C GLY A 235 -2.68 -11.82 -7.35
N VAL A 236 -2.30 -10.73 -8.03
CA VAL A 236 -0.89 -10.33 -8.21
C VAL A 236 -0.58 -8.93 -7.71
N ASP A 237 -1.60 -8.15 -7.33
CA ASP A 237 -1.42 -6.82 -6.77
C ASP A 237 -1.28 -6.92 -5.25
N ASN A 238 -0.05 -7.19 -4.81
CA ASN A 238 0.28 -7.28 -3.38
C ASN A 238 0.43 -5.92 -2.71
N ASP A 239 0.30 -4.82 -3.47
CA ASP A 239 0.43 -3.47 -2.95
C ASP A 239 -0.91 -3.01 -2.36
N CYS A 240 -0.84 -2.58 -1.10
CA CYS A 240 -1.96 -2.05 -0.33
C CYS A 240 -1.44 -0.90 0.53
N HIS A 241 -2.35 -0.10 1.09
CA HIS A 241 -1.98 0.97 2.01
C HIS A 241 -2.72 0.82 3.33
N VAL A 242 -2.05 1.11 4.45
CA VAL A 242 -2.67 1.01 5.77
C VAL A 242 -2.65 2.37 6.44
N ILE A 243 -3.83 2.81 6.87
CA ILE A 243 -4.05 4.11 7.53
C ILE A 243 -4.86 3.92 8.80
N ASN A 244 -4.98 4.95 9.63
CA ASN A 244 -5.82 4.97 10.81
C ASN A 244 -7.17 5.63 10.52
N MET A 245 -8.20 5.05 11.11
CA MET A 245 -9.52 5.65 11.29
C MET A 245 -9.68 5.98 12.77
N VAL A 246 -9.77 7.27 13.08
CA VAL A 246 -9.77 7.78 14.46
C VAL A 246 -11.08 8.49 14.77
N TYR A 247 -11.67 8.25 15.93
CA TYR A 247 -12.97 8.81 16.28
C TYR A 247 -12.80 10.18 16.95
N LEU A 248 -13.47 11.18 16.40
CA LEU A 248 -13.68 12.47 17.05
C LEU A 248 -14.98 12.40 17.86
N THR A 249 -14.85 12.34 19.19
CA THR A 249 -15.97 12.27 20.12
C THR A 249 -16.86 13.50 20.06
N GLN A 250 -16.27 14.70 19.93
CA GLN A 250 -17.03 15.95 19.90
C GLN A 250 -17.88 16.08 18.62
N GLN A 251 -17.33 15.68 17.47
CA GLN A 251 -18.01 15.73 16.18
C GLN A 251 -18.79 14.45 15.85
N LYS A 252 -18.71 13.43 16.72
CA LYS A 252 -19.34 12.11 16.56
C LYS A 252 -19.05 11.47 15.21
N LYS A 253 -17.79 11.54 14.75
CA LYS A 253 -17.41 11.06 13.42
C LYS A 253 -16.01 10.45 13.39
N TRP A 254 -15.78 9.63 12.38
CA TRP A 254 -14.47 9.10 12.04
C TRP A 254 -13.67 10.09 11.18
N ILE A 255 -12.34 10.09 11.32
CA ILE A 255 -11.41 10.87 10.50
C ILE A 255 -10.27 10.02 9.93
N TRP A 256 -9.78 10.43 8.76
CA TRP A 256 -8.66 9.87 8.01
C TRP A 256 -7.34 10.34 8.58
N ILE A 257 -6.47 9.41 8.98
CA ILE A 257 -5.15 9.69 9.51
C ILE A 257 -4.14 8.73 8.88
N ASP A 258 -3.16 9.25 8.13
CA ASP A 258 -2.17 8.43 7.44
C ASP A 258 -0.74 8.78 7.91
N PRO A 259 -0.16 7.97 8.83
CA PRO A 259 1.20 8.22 9.34
C PRO A 259 2.30 8.03 8.30
N THR A 260 2.04 7.30 7.21
CA THR A 260 3.04 7.10 6.16
C THR A 260 3.31 8.39 5.42
N ASN A 261 2.25 9.16 5.16
CA ASN A 261 2.28 10.32 4.26
C ASN A 261 2.02 11.65 4.98
N ASP A 262 2.04 11.66 6.32
CA ASP A 262 1.62 12.77 7.17
C ASP A 262 0.28 13.39 6.74
N ALA A 263 -0.66 12.53 6.33
CA ALA A 263 -1.81 12.95 5.54
C ALA A 263 -3.13 12.85 6.29
N TYR A 264 -3.93 13.90 6.15
CA TYR A 264 -5.34 13.96 6.52
C TYR A 264 -6.12 14.73 5.47
N VAL A 265 -7.43 14.47 5.39
CA VAL A 265 -8.27 14.98 4.30
C VAL A 265 -9.39 15.83 4.88
N MET A 266 -9.66 16.95 4.22
CA MET A 266 -10.69 17.91 4.61
C MET A 266 -11.68 18.17 3.46
N ASN A 267 -12.83 18.70 3.83
CA ASN A 267 -13.74 19.33 2.87
C ASN A 267 -13.42 20.82 2.68
N GLU A 268 -14.17 21.47 1.80
CA GLU A 268 -14.11 22.89 1.49
C GLU A 268 -14.34 23.84 2.68
N LYS A 269 -14.88 23.35 3.80
CA LYS A 269 -15.07 24.12 5.04
C LYS A 269 -13.92 23.94 6.04
N GLY A 270 -12.90 23.14 5.70
CA GLY A 270 -11.82 22.77 6.61
C GLY A 270 -12.18 21.68 7.62
N GLU A 271 -13.33 21.01 7.48
CA GLU A 271 -13.71 19.92 8.36
C GLU A 271 -12.97 18.64 7.97
N LEU A 272 -12.38 17.96 8.95
CA LEU A 272 -11.72 16.66 8.77
C LEU A 272 -12.73 15.60 8.30
N LEU A 273 -12.30 14.73 7.39
CA LEU A 273 -13.13 13.69 6.77
C LEU A 273 -12.63 12.30 7.12
N GLY A 274 -13.57 11.36 7.31
CA GLY A 274 -13.30 9.94 7.44
C GLY A 274 -13.08 9.23 6.10
N ILE A 275 -12.63 7.97 6.16
CA ILE A 275 -12.39 7.14 4.97
C ILE A 275 -13.66 6.98 4.12
N GLU A 276 -14.80 6.76 4.78
CA GLU A 276 -16.11 6.70 4.10
C GLU A 276 -16.41 7.97 3.30
N GLU A 277 -16.30 9.13 3.94
CA GLU A 277 -16.59 10.42 3.34
C GLU A 277 -15.64 10.73 2.18
N VAL A 278 -14.34 10.49 2.35
CA VAL A 278 -13.33 10.68 1.31
C VAL A 278 -13.65 9.80 0.11
N ARG A 279 -13.91 8.51 0.34
CA ARG A 279 -14.26 7.57 -0.73
C ARG A 279 -15.55 7.98 -1.45
N ALA A 280 -16.60 8.34 -0.71
CA ALA A 280 -17.86 8.80 -1.28
C ALA A 280 -17.67 10.09 -2.11
N ARG A 281 -16.83 11.02 -1.66
CA ARG A 281 -16.51 12.25 -2.40
C ARG A 281 -15.73 11.95 -3.68
N ILE A 282 -14.75 11.03 -3.67
CA ILE A 282 -14.04 10.59 -4.89
C ILE A 282 -15.01 9.99 -5.90
N VAL A 283 -15.89 9.09 -5.45
CA VAL A 283 -16.91 8.43 -6.30
C VAL A 283 -17.83 9.45 -6.96
N ASN A 284 -18.26 10.47 -6.20
CA ASN A 284 -19.23 11.47 -6.64
C ASN A 284 -18.62 12.76 -7.18
N ASN A 285 -17.30 12.79 -7.44
CA ASN A 285 -16.56 13.98 -7.90
C ASN A 285 -16.77 15.24 -7.01
N LYS A 286 -16.90 15.06 -5.70
CA LYS A 286 -17.01 16.17 -4.76
C LYS A 286 -15.63 16.71 -4.36
N PRO A 287 -15.54 17.99 -3.96
CA PRO A 287 -14.29 18.59 -3.53
C PRO A 287 -13.64 17.84 -2.37
N LEU A 288 -12.31 17.76 -2.42
CA LEU A 288 -11.44 17.25 -1.36
C LEU A 288 -10.22 18.17 -1.25
N ILE A 289 -9.76 18.37 -0.03
CA ILE A 289 -8.54 19.09 0.31
C ILE A 289 -7.62 18.11 1.02
N LEU A 290 -6.41 17.94 0.51
CA LEU A 290 -5.32 17.27 1.21
C LEU A 290 -4.60 18.33 2.05
N ASN A 291 -4.17 17.99 3.26
CA ASN A 291 -3.37 18.91 4.06
C ASN A 291 -2.08 19.34 3.30
N PRO A 292 -1.67 20.62 3.37
CA PRO A 292 -0.54 21.14 2.61
C PRO A 292 0.78 20.40 2.87
N GLU A 293 0.97 19.92 4.09
CA GLU A 293 2.20 19.27 4.56
C GLU A 293 2.29 17.77 4.21
N ALA A 294 1.31 17.18 3.51
CA ALA A 294 1.35 15.76 3.18
C ALA A 294 2.61 15.39 2.39
N ASN A 295 3.40 14.45 2.89
CA ASN A 295 4.74 14.16 2.39
C ASN A 295 5.23 12.75 2.79
N TRP A 296 6.28 12.25 2.14
CA TRP A 296 6.98 11.04 2.56
C TRP A 296 8.27 11.38 3.33
N ASN A 297 8.18 11.49 4.66
CA ASN A 297 9.29 11.77 5.60
C ASN A 297 10.23 12.89 5.11
N HIS A 298 9.65 13.99 4.63
CA HIS A 298 10.30 15.18 4.06
C HIS A 298 11.13 14.95 2.80
N LYS A 299 11.06 13.75 2.20
CA LYS A 299 11.77 13.43 0.95
C LYS A 299 11.01 13.92 -0.29
N VAL A 300 9.68 13.79 -0.26
CA VAL A 300 8.79 14.15 -1.37
C VAL A 300 7.49 14.68 -0.80
N SER A 301 7.05 15.86 -1.25
CA SER A 301 5.71 16.38 -0.97
C SER A 301 4.68 15.78 -1.91
N TYR A 302 3.48 15.49 -1.42
CA TYR A 302 2.41 14.91 -2.23
C TYR A 302 1.36 15.93 -2.63
N THR A 303 0.98 15.86 -3.91
CA THR A 303 -0.18 16.61 -4.40
C THR A 303 -1.46 15.82 -4.14
N LYS A 304 -2.58 16.54 -3.98
CA LYS A 304 -3.93 15.95 -3.97
C LYS A 304 -4.16 15.00 -5.16
N GLY A 305 -3.72 15.40 -6.35
CA GLY A 305 -3.90 14.64 -7.59
C GLY A 305 -3.24 13.27 -7.52
N TYR A 306 -1.98 13.23 -7.08
CA TYR A 306 -1.26 11.99 -6.91
C TYR A 306 -1.84 11.16 -5.75
N TYR A 307 -1.90 11.74 -4.56
CA TYR A 307 -2.26 11.00 -3.35
C TYR A 307 -3.70 10.48 -3.39
N LEU A 308 -4.70 11.35 -3.61
CA LEU A 308 -6.11 10.94 -3.55
C LEU A 308 -6.61 10.29 -4.83
N TYR A 309 -6.27 10.84 -6.00
CA TYR A 309 -6.88 10.42 -7.27
C TYR A 309 -6.07 9.39 -8.05
N SER A 310 -4.85 9.07 -7.62
CA SER A 310 -4.05 7.98 -8.19
C SER A 310 -3.78 6.89 -7.16
N TYR A 311 -3.02 7.21 -6.10
CA TYR A 311 -2.56 6.24 -5.12
C TYR A 311 -3.69 5.69 -4.22
N MET A 312 -4.43 6.56 -3.53
CA MET A 312 -5.54 6.11 -2.70
C MET A 312 -6.76 5.67 -3.54
N ALA A 313 -6.95 6.23 -4.73
CA ALA A 313 -7.97 5.73 -5.66
C ALA A 313 -7.73 4.26 -6.05
N LYS A 314 -6.47 3.83 -6.17
CA LYS A 314 -6.10 2.42 -6.27
C LYS A 314 -6.54 1.66 -5.02
N ASN A 315 -6.16 2.13 -3.84
CA ASN A 315 -6.25 1.38 -2.60
C ASN A 315 -7.61 1.46 -1.88
N LEU A 316 -8.58 2.27 -2.30
CA LEU A 316 -9.89 2.40 -1.62
C LEU A 316 -10.97 1.44 -2.15
N TYR A 317 -10.60 0.37 -2.86
CA TYR A 317 -11.57 -0.53 -3.46
C TYR A 317 -12.17 -1.51 -2.44
N LEU A 318 -11.33 -2.21 -1.69
CA LEU A 318 -11.69 -3.07 -0.56
C LEU A 318 -11.08 -2.50 0.72
N LEU A 319 -11.79 -2.61 1.85
CA LEU A 319 -11.32 -2.10 3.13
C LEU A 319 -11.39 -3.21 4.17
N GLU A 320 -10.34 -3.39 4.95
CA GLU A 320 -10.28 -4.40 6.00
C GLU A 320 -9.73 -3.80 7.29
N THR A 321 -10.34 -4.15 8.42
CA THR A 321 -9.94 -3.68 9.75
C THR A 321 -10.01 -4.84 10.74
N PRO A 322 -9.15 -4.88 11.77
CA PRO A 322 -9.35 -5.79 12.88
C PRO A 322 -10.66 -5.51 13.60
N LEU A 323 -11.26 -6.56 14.18
CA LEU A 323 -12.42 -6.44 15.07
C LEU A 323 -12.01 -5.92 16.46
N ASN A 324 -10.81 -6.26 16.92
CA ASN A 324 -10.30 -5.87 18.21
C ASN A 324 -9.16 -4.87 18.01
N SER A 325 -9.35 -3.61 18.40
CA SER A 325 -8.27 -2.62 18.42
C SER A 325 -7.58 -2.66 19.78
N GLN A 326 -6.37 -3.21 19.82
CA GLN A 326 -5.64 -3.46 21.06
C GLN A 326 -4.12 -3.47 20.83
N PHE A 327 -3.39 -3.31 21.92
CA PHE A 327 -1.94 -3.45 22.00
C PHE A 327 -1.50 -4.84 21.52
N ASP A 328 -0.39 -4.89 20.79
CA ASP A 328 0.30 -6.11 20.37
C ASP A 328 -0.56 -7.05 19.50
N LEU A 329 -1.54 -6.52 18.77
CA LEU A 329 -2.54 -7.34 18.09
C LEU A 329 -1.94 -8.33 17.08
N GLU A 330 -0.96 -7.91 16.28
CA GLU A 330 -0.41 -8.76 15.20
C GLU A 330 0.92 -9.43 15.49
N THR A 331 1.46 -9.27 16.70
CA THR A 331 2.59 -10.09 17.14
C THR A 331 2.20 -11.54 17.05
N ARG A 332 2.98 -12.30 16.26
CA ARG A 332 2.67 -13.68 15.92
C ARG A 332 3.04 -14.58 17.09
N GLN A 333 2.03 -15.22 17.67
CA GLN A 333 2.20 -16.15 18.78
C GLN A 333 1.37 -17.41 18.49
N ALA A 334 1.91 -18.57 18.83
CA ALA A 334 1.25 -19.84 18.57
C ALA A 334 -0.12 -19.91 19.29
N GLY A 335 -1.16 -20.31 18.55
CA GLY A 335 -2.52 -20.40 19.08
C GLY A 335 -3.29 -19.07 19.10
N LYS A 336 -2.67 -17.96 18.69
CA LYS A 336 -3.35 -16.66 18.60
C LYS A 336 -4.31 -16.62 17.40
N THR A 337 -5.50 -16.06 17.62
CA THR A 337 -6.48 -15.79 16.56
C THR A 337 -6.65 -14.31 16.37
N ILE A 338 -6.52 -13.83 15.12
CA ILE A 338 -6.74 -12.45 14.73
C ILE A 338 -8.03 -12.40 13.91
N ASN A 339 -9.01 -11.67 14.41
CA ASN A 339 -10.30 -11.50 13.75
C ASN A 339 -10.33 -10.15 13.02
N SER A 340 -10.65 -10.15 11.73
CA SER A 340 -10.83 -8.96 10.92
C SER A 340 -12.18 -8.98 10.20
N VAL A 341 -12.61 -7.83 9.73
CA VAL A 341 -13.76 -7.73 8.82
C VAL A 341 -13.41 -6.90 7.61
N GLN A 342 -13.87 -7.37 6.46
CA GLN A 342 -13.66 -6.74 5.16
C GLN A 342 -14.98 -6.18 4.62
N LEU A 343 -14.99 -4.89 4.30
CA LEU A 343 -16.06 -4.22 3.58
C LEU A 343 -15.85 -4.37 2.08
N ILE A 344 -16.85 -4.96 1.42
CA ILE A 344 -16.79 -5.40 0.03
C ILE A 344 -17.81 -4.62 -0.80
N PRO A 345 -17.41 -3.88 -1.84
CA PRO A 345 -18.36 -3.23 -2.74
C PRO A 345 -19.06 -4.27 -3.60
N LEU A 346 -20.30 -3.97 -4.00
CA LEU A 346 -21.12 -4.87 -4.84
C LEU A 346 -20.47 -5.17 -6.19
N ASP A 347 -19.66 -4.25 -6.73
CA ASP A 347 -18.89 -4.43 -7.97
C ASP A 347 -17.94 -5.63 -7.93
N SER A 348 -17.46 -6.04 -6.74
CA SER A 348 -16.48 -7.13 -6.65
C SER A 348 -17.07 -8.51 -6.93
N LYS A 349 -18.38 -8.69 -6.69
CA LYS A 349 -19.08 -9.99 -6.76
C LYS A 349 -18.44 -11.10 -5.91
N LYS A 350 -17.58 -10.75 -4.94
CA LYS A 350 -16.96 -11.73 -4.03
C LYS A 350 -18.01 -12.31 -3.07
N SER A 351 -17.85 -13.59 -2.71
CA SER A 351 -18.64 -14.20 -1.64
C SER A 351 -18.39 -13.49 -0.30
N LEU A 352 -19.45 -13.38 0.50
CA LEU A 352 -19.41 -12.89 1.88
C LEU A 352 -19.11 -14.00 2.91
N ASP A 353 -18.79 -15.21 2.46
CA ASP A 353 -18.40 -16.28 3.36
C ASP A 353 -17.11 -15.92 4.09
N LYS A 354 -17.11 -16.16 5.41
CA LYS A 354 -15.93 -15.94 6.24
C LYS A 354 -14.79 -16.81 5.73
N SER A 355 -13.58 -16.26 5.71
CA SER A 355 -12.37 -17.02 5.41
C SER A 355 -11.60 -17.29 6.70
N VAL A 356 -11.07 -18.50 6.83
CA VAL A 356 -10.19 -18.90 7.93
C VAL A 356 -8.90 -19.42 7.32
N SER A 357 -7.76 -18.92 7.81
CA SER A 357 -6.44 -19.38 7.40
C SER A 357 -5.55 -19.52 8.62
N THR A 358 -4.76 -20.60 8.70
CA THR A 358 -3.81 -20.81 9.78
C THR A 358 -2.41 -20.97 9.19
N ASN A 359 -1.44 -20.22 9.71
CA ASN A 359 -0.06 -20.32 9.24
C ASN A 359 0.61 -21.56 9.86
N ASN A 360 1.15 -22.42 9.00
CA ASN A 360 1.72 -23.70 9.43
C ASN A 360 2.93 -23.57 10.36
N THR A 361 3.68 -22.47 10.26
CA THR A 361 4.90 -22.23 11.05
C THR A 361 4.59 -21.56 12.38
N THR A 362 3.89 -20.42 12.34
CA THR A 362 3.59 -19.59 13.51
C THR A 362 2.37 -20.03 14.29
N LYS A 363 1.53 -20.89 13.70
CA LYS A 363 0.25 -21.38 14.26
C LYS A 363 -0.74 -20.25 14.60
N VAL A 364 -0.56 -19.07 14.02
CA VAL A 364 -1.53 -17.98 14.07
C VAL A 364 -2.69 -18.30 13.13
N THR A 365 -3.91 -18.04 13.58
CA THR A 365 -5.14 -18.16 12.77
C THR A 365 -5.70 -16.78 12.47
N TRP A 366 -6.01 -16.51 11.19
CA TRP A 366 -6.75 -15.34 10.76
C TRP A 366 -8.17 -15.75 10.41
N VAL A 367 -9.14 -15.02 10.96
CA VAL A 367 -10.55 -15.15 10.63
C VAL A 367 -11.01 -13.82 10.04
N THR A 368 -11.36 -13.81 8.76
CA THR A 368 -11.83 -12.62 8.06
C THR A 368 -13.33 -12.76 7.80
N TYR A 369 -14.11 -12.00 8.53
CA TYR A 369 -15.53 -11.76 8.25
C TYR A 369 -15.65 -10.85 7.03
N LYS A 370 -16.77 -10.94 6.32
CA LYS A 370 -17.01 -10.13 5.12
C LYS A 370 -18.42 -9.58 5.16
N THR A 371 -18.55 -8.33 4.77
CA THR A 371 -19.83 -7.64 4.69
C THR A 371 -19.84 -6.70 3.50
N ASN A 372 -21.04 -6.42 3.01
CA ASN A 372 -21.28 -5.29 2.11
C ASN A 372 -22.17 -4.23 2.76
N ASN A 373 -22.44 -4.35 4.07
CA ASN A 373 -23.13 -3.33 4.86
C ASN A 373 -22.11 -2.31 5.39
N PRO A 374 -22.14 -1.06 4.91
CA PRO A 374 -21.23 -0.03 5.37
C PRO A 374 -21.62 0.48 6.77
N ASP A 375 -22.90 0.44 7.16
CA ASP A 375 -23.35 0.89 8.49
C ASP A 375 -22.73 0.05 9.62
N TYR A 376 -22.61 -1.26 9.39
CA TYR A 376 -21.88 -2.14 10.30
C TYR A 376 -20.39 -1.77 10.34
N PHE A 377 -19.73 -1.62 9.19
CA PHE A 377 -18.29 -1.41 9.13
C PHE A 377 -17.86 -0.07 9.77
N TRP A 378 -18.64 0.99 9.51
CA TRP A 378 -18.39 2.35 9.97
C TRP A 378 -19.03 2.67 11.33
N GLN A 379 -19.60 1.68 12.02
CA GLN A 379 -20.22 1.90 13.33
C GLN A 379 -19.27 2.64 14.28
N VAL A 380 -19.85 3.58 15.04
CA VAL A 380 -19.11 4.36 16.04
C VAL A 380 -18.77 3.49 17.27
N PRO A 381 -17.73 3.84 18.06
CA PRO A 381 -17.27 3.07 19.21
C PRO A 381 -18.26 2.95 20.37
#